data_AF-A0A1J4X4L4-F1
#
_entry.id   AF-A0A1J4X4L4-F1
#
_cell.length_a   1.000
_cell.length_b   1.000
_cell.length_c   1.000
_cell.angle_alpha   90.00
_cell.angle_beta   90.00
_cell.angle_gamma   90.00
#
_symmetry.space_group_name_H-M   'P 1'
#
loop_
_entity.id
_entity.type
_entity.pdbx_description
1 polymer ?
#
loop_
_entity_poly.entity_id
_entity_poly.type
_entity_poly.pdbx_seq_one_letter_code
_entity_poly.pdbx_strand_id
1 'polypeptide(L)'
;MKIPAGFIPPAEVARYAAEGLRLRRKWKRGGTAVGIARARDLKNRRSLSRRTILRMVSFFARHEVDKRGKNFGNPDRPSNGLIAWFLWGGDPGKKWAETIKRQLQR
;
A
#
# COMPACT_ATOMS: atom_id res chain seq x y z
N MET A 1 26.78 6.43 1.54
CA MET A 1 25.82 5.82 2.49
C MET A 1 25.48 4.42 1.96
N LYS A 2 25.60 3.34 2.75
CA LYS A 2 25.27 1.98 2.28
C LYS A 2 23.75 1.83 2.14
N ILE A 3 23.26 1.36 0.99
CA ILE A 3 21.83 1.09 0.79
C ILE A 3 21.43 -0.09 1.69
N PRO A 4 20.38 0.02 2.52
CA PRO A 4 19.94 -1.08 3.38
C PRO A 4 19.52 -2.30 2.54
N ALA A 5 19.76 -3.52 3.07
CA ALA A 5 19.33 -4.76 2.42
C ALA A 5 17.79 -4.85 2.28
N GLY A 6 17.04 -4.11 3.10
CA GLY A 6 15.59 -3.99 2.99
C GLY A 6 15.03 -2.88 3.87
N PHE A 7 13.72 -2.67 3.75
CA PHE A 7 12.99 -1.54 4.34
C PHE A 7 11.80 -2.05 5.14
N ILE A 8 11.76 -1.71 6.44
CA ILE A 8 10.66 -2.09 7.33
C ILE A 8 9.57 -1.02 7.26
N PRO A 9 8.30 -1.38 7.01
CA PRO A 9 7.22 -0.40 6.94
C PRO A 9 6.91 0.20 8.32
N PRO A 10 6.60 1.50 8.41
CA PRO A 10 6.10 2.14 9.62
C PRO A 10 4.82 1.49 10.15
N ALA A 11 4.52 1.71 11.43
CA ALA A 11 3.35 1.10 12.09
C ALA A 11 2.04 1.54 11.43
N GLU A 12 1.99 2.79 10.96
CA GLU A 12 0.83 3.32 10.27
C GLU A 12 0.56 2.58 8.94
N VAL A 13 1.60 2.31 8.15
CA VAL A 13 1.48 1.52 6.91
C VAL A 13 0.91 0.13 7.20
N ALA A 14 1.39 -0.51 8.27
CA ALA A 14 0.88 -1.81 8.72
C ALA A 14 -0.61 -1.76 9.11
N ARG A 15 -1.04 -0.68 9.79
CA ARG A 15 -2.44 -0.46 10.18
C ARG A 15 -3.36 -0.36 8.96
N TYR A 16 -2.98 0.43 7.95
CA TYR A 16 -3.76 0.55 6.71
C TYR A 16 -3.80 -0.77 5.92
N ALA A 17 -2.69 -1.50 5.86
CA ALA A 17 -2.65 -2.81 5.22
C ALA A 17 -3.57 -3.83 5.91
N ALA A 18 -3.62 -3.84 7.25
CA ALA A 18 -4.54 -4.66 8.02
C ALA A 18 -6.00 -4.29 7.72
N GLU A 19 -6.29 -2.99 7.65
CA GLU A 19 -7.63 -2.50 7.30
C GLU A 19 -8.04 -2.87 5.88
N GLY A 20 -7.13 -2.77 4.91
CA GLY A 20 -7.36 -3.22 3.54
C GLY A 20 -7.71 -4.70 3.46
N LEU A 21 -7.02 -5.55 4.23
CA LEU A 21 -7.35 -6.98 4.34
C LEU A 21 -8.72 -7.23 4.98
N ARG A 22 -9.08 -6.46 6.02
CA ARG A 22 -10.39 -6.52 6.67
C ARG A 22 -11.51 -6.17 5.68
N LEU A 23 -11.36 -5.05 4.96
CA LEU A 23 -12.31 -4.62 3.93
C LEU A 23 -12.41 -5.63 2.79
N ARG A 24 -11.28 -6.18 2.33
CA ARG A 24 -11.26 -7.19 1.28
C ARG A 24 -11.99 -8.47 1.69
N ARG A 25 -11.90 -8.85 2.97
CA ARG A 25 -12.65 -9.99 3.53
C ARG A 25 -14.14 -9.70 3.57
N LYS A 26 -14.54 -8.49 4.03
CA LYS A 26 -15.94 -8.07 4.12
C LYS A 26 -16.63 -7.99 2.74
N TRP A 27 -15.99 -7.31 1.78
CA TRP A 27 -16.62 -6.97 0.50
C TRP A 27 -16.31 -7.92 -0.65
N LYS A 28 -15.36 -8.85 -0.43
CA LYS A 28 -14.91 -9.83 -1.43
C LYS A 28 -14.41 -9.22 -2.77
N ARG A 29 -14.06 -7.93 -2.79
CA ARG A 29 -13.59 -7.17 -3.98
C ARG A 29 -12.48 -6.18 -3.65
N GLY A 30 -11.84 -5.63 -4.68
CA GLY A 30 -10.75 -4.66 -4.55
C GLY A 30 -9.37 -5.32 -4.44
N GLY A 31 -8.45 -4.93 -5.31
CA GLY A 31 -7.09 -5.49 -5.39
C GLY A 31 -7.02 -6.91 -5.95
N THR A 32 -5.79 -7.29 -6.35
CA THR A 32 -5.46 -8.63 -6.87
C THR A 32 -4.75 -9.47 -5.81
N ALA A 33 -4.44 -10.72 -6.12
CA ALA A 33 -3.61 -11.58 -5.26
C ALA A 33 -2.28 -10.92 -4.87
N VAL A 34 -1.68 -10.12 -5.76
CA VAL A 34 -0.46 -9.35 -5.49
C VAL A 34 -0.69 -8.31 -4.41
N GLY A 35 -1.81 -7.57 -4.46
CA GLY A 35 -2.17 -6.59 -3.44
C GLY A 35 -2.43 -7.26 -2.08
N ILE A 36 -3.10 -8.41 -2.07
CA ILE A 36 -3.36 -9.19 -0.85
C ILE A 36 -2.04 -9.68 -0.22
N ALA A 37 -1.12 -10.22 -1.03
CA ALA A 37 0.20 -10.64 -0.56
C ALA A 37 0.99 -9.44 -0.01
N ARG A 38 0.99 -8.30 -0.71
CA ARG A 38 1.63 -7.06 -0.25
C ARG A 38 1.07 -6.62 1.10
N ALA A 39 -0.25 -6.63 1.27
CA ALA A 39 -0.88 -6.25 2.53
C ALA A 39 -0.46 -7.17 3.70
N ARG A 40 -0.30 -8.48 3.44
CA ARG A 40 0.19 -9.42 4.45
C ARG A 40 1.64 -9.13 4.86
N ASP A 41 2.51 -8.81 3.90
CA ASP A 41 3.88 -8.39 4.22
C ASP A 41 3.90 -7.11 5.05
N LEU A 42 3.11 -6.11 4.62
CA LEU A 42 3.05 -4.80 5.26
C LEU A 42 2.48 -4.87 6.69
N LYS A 43 1.36 -5.57 6.90
CA LYS A 43 0.74 -5.68 8.24
C LYS A 43 1.69 -6.33 9.24
N ASN A 44 2.49 -7.30 8.79
CA ASN A 44 3.42 -8.05 9.61
C ASN A 44 4.80 -7.35 9.71
N ARG A 45 4.91 -6.13 9.20
CA ARG A 45 6.14 -5.32 9.18
C ARG A 45 7.37 -6.08 8.64
N ARG A 46 7.15 -6.92 7.63
CA ARG A 46 8.24 -7.63 6.96
C ARG A 46 9.17 -6.65 6.25
N SER A 47 10.47 -6.92 6.29
CA SER A 47 11.46 -6.16 5.53
C SER A 47 11.22 -6.33 4.03
N LEU A 48 11.12 -5.22 3.30
CA LEU A 48 10.85 -5.20 1.87
C LEU A 48 12.10 -4.87 1.06
N SER A 49 12.29 -5.55 -0.07
CA SER A 49 13.39 -5.26 -0.99
C SER A 49 13.20 -3.93 -1.72
N ARG A 50 14.31 -3.36 -2.22
CA ARG A 50 14.30 -2.19 -3.12
C ARG A 50 13.30 -2.34 -4.28
N ARG A 51 13.30 -3.50 -4.95
CA ARG A 51 12.38 -3.80 -6.06
C ARG A 51 10.91 -3.70 -5.63
N THR A 52 10.60 -4.18 -4.42
CA THR A 52 9.27 -4.08 -3.85
C THR A 52 8.86 -2.62 -3.61
N ILE A 53 9.74 -1.81 -3.01
CA ILE A 53 9.46 -0.39 -2.77
C ILE A 53 9.17 0.34 -4.08
N LEU A 54 9.99 0.12 -5.11
CA LEU A 54 9.75 0.73 -6.42
C LEU A 54 8.41 0.30 -7.03
N ARG A 55 8.00 -0.96 -6.83
CA ARG A 55 6.68 -1.45 -7.23
C ARG A 55 5.55 -0.74 -6.47
N MET A 56 5.73 -0.45 -5.18
CA MET A 56 4.76 0.35 -4.41
C MET A 56 4.62 1.76 -4.99
N VAL A 57 5.73 2.42 -5.30
CA VAL A 57 5.70 3.75 -5.95
C VAL A 57 4.93 3.70 -7.28
N SER A 58 5.24 2.74 -8.16
CA SER A 58 4.53 2.59 -9.43
C SER A 58 3.06 2.21 -9.26
N PHE A 59 2.68 1.52 -8.19
CA PHE A 59 1.28 1.27 -7.86
C PHE A 59 0.58 2.58 -7.53
N PHE A 60 1.08 3.34 -6.57
CA PHE A 60 0.43 4.57 -6.12
C PHE A 60 0.33 5.62 -7.22
N ALA A 61 1.38 5.78 -8.04
CA ALA A 61 1.36 6.71 -9.17
C ALA A 61 0.23 6.43 -10.17
N ARG A 62 -0.05 5.15 -10.47
CA ARG A 62 -1.10 4.75 -11.43
C ARG A 62 -2.51 4.80 -10.85
N HIS A 63 -2.66 4.63 -9.54
CA HIS A 63 -3.97 4.50 -8.89
C HIS A 63 -4.37 5.77 -8.11
N GLU A 64 -3.59 6.85 -8.16
CA GLU A 64 -3.99 8.13 -7.56
C GLU A 64 -5.33 8.61 -8.15
N VAL A 65 -5.54 8.38 -9.44
CA VAL A 65 -6.78 8.75 -10.14
C VAL A 65 -8.02 8.05 -9.57
N ASP A 66 -7.86 6.86 -8.96
CA ASP A 66 -8.97 6.11 -8.36
C ASP A 66 -9.60 6.86 -7.18
N LYS A 67 -8.87 7.78 -6.55
CA LYS A 67 -9.39 8.66 -5.49
C LYS A 67 -10.53 9.56 -5.95
N ARG A 68 -10.58 9.86 -7.24
CA ARG A 68 -11.64 10.66 -7.87
C ARG A 68 -12.87 9.83 -8.23
N GLY A 69 -12.78 8.51 -8.11
CA GLY A 69 -13.88 7.60 -8.40
C GLY A 69 -15.01 7.69 -7.36
N LYS A 70 -16.23 7.39 -7.81
CA LYS A 70 -17.42 7.35 -6.93
C LYS A 70 -17.18 6.45 -5.72
N ASN A 71 -17.61 6.91 -4.54
CA ASN A 71 -17.53 6.18 -3.28
C ASN A 71 -16.11 5.80 -2.83
N PHE A 72 -15.06 6.50 -3.25
CA PHE A 72 -13.70 6.19 -2.79
C PHE A 72 -13.62 6.14 -1.26
N GLY A 73 -13.96 7.21 -0.57
CA GLY A 73 -13.96 7.30 0.89
C GLY A 73 -15.26 6.89 1.59
N ASN A 74 -16.19 6.20 0.91
CA ASN A 74 -17.50 5.90 1.51
C ASN A 74 -17.32 4.92 2.70
N PRO A 75 -17.75 5.29 3.92
CA PRO A 75 -17.52 4.49 5.12
C PRO A 75 -18.31 3.17 5.12
N ASP A 76 -19.48 3.16 4.51
CA ASP A 76 -20.39 2.02 4.48
C ASP A 76 -20.07 1.06 3.34
N ARG A 77 -19.70 1.58 2.17
CA ARG A 77 -19.43 0.79 0.96
C ARG A 77 -18.28 1.40 0.14
N PRO A 78 -17.03 1.25 0.61
CA PRO A 78 -15.86 1.85 -0.04
C PRO A 78 -15.64 1.31 -1.46
N SER A 79 -15.03 2.11 -2.34
CA SER A 79 -14.76 1.69 -3.72
C SER A 79 -13.73 0.56 -3.81
N ASN A 80 -13.64 -0.11 -4.96
CA ASN A 80 -12.56 -1.08 -5.23
C ASN A 80 -11.18 -0.43 -5.14
N GLY A 81 -11.10 0.84 -5.56
CA GLY A 81 -9.90 1.67 -5.50
C GLY A 81 -9.42 1.88 -4.07
N LEU A 82 -10.31 2.22 -3.12
CA LEU A 82 -9.90 2.41 -1.72
C LEU A 82 -9.41 1.10 -1.08
N ILE A 83 -10.12 -0.01 -1.33
CA ILE A 83 -9.69 -1.31 -0.79
C ILE A 83 -8.30 -1.66 -1.34
N ALA A 84 -8.08 -1.49 -2.66
CA ALA A 84 -6.76 -1.69 -3.26
C ALA A 84 -5.72 -0.74 -2.67
N TRP A 85 -6.04 0.56 -2.51
CA TRP A 85 -5.17 1.56 -1.91
C TRP A 85 -4.70 1.15 -0.52
N PHE A 86 -5.61 0.67 0.32
CA PHE A 86 -5.30 0.22 1.68
C PHE A 86 -4.51 -1.07 1.70
N LEU A 87 -4.74 -2.02 0.79
CA LEU A 87 -3.91 -3.22 0.65
C LEU A 87 -2.43 -2.88 0.37
N TRP A 88 -2.15 -1.72 -0.21
CA TRP A 88 -0.78 -1.23 -0.44
C TRP A 88 -0.26 -0.31 0.67
N GLY A 89 -1.03 -0.11 1.75
CA GLY A 89 -0.63 0.66 2.93
C GLY A 89 -1.16 2.09 2.97
N GLY A 90 -2.08 2.47 2.08
CA GLY A 90 -2.72 3.78 2.07
C GLY A 90 -1.76 4.93 1.77
N ASP A 91 -2.19 6.16 2.11
CA ASP A 91 -1.36 7.36 1.98
C ASP A 91 -0.05 7.29 2.78
N PRO A 92 -0.01 6.69 3.99
CA PRO A 92 1.26 6.46 4.68
C PRO A 92 2.19 5.55 3.89
N GLY A 93 1.66 4.50 3.24
CA GLY A 93 2.41 3.60 2.38
C GLY A 93 3.01 4.31 1.17
N LYS A 94 2.24 5.22 0.55
CA LYS A 94 2.71 6.07 -0.54
C LYS A 94 3.86 6.97 -0.10
N LYS A 95 3.64 7.76 0.96
CA LYS A 95 4.65 8.69 1.50
C LYS A 95 5.94 7.97 1.87
N TRP A 96 5.82 6.81 2.51
CA TRP A 96 6.95 5.98 2.90
C TRP A 96 7.74 5.47 1.68
N ALA A 97 7.06 4.88 0.69
CA ALA A 97 7.71 4.35 -0.50
C ALA A 97 8.41 5.44 -1.33
N GLU A 98 7.80 6.61 -1.46
CA GLU A 98 8.39 7.77 -2.14
C GLU A 98 9.61 8.31 -1.40
N THR A 99 9.58 8.32 -0.06
CA THR A 99 10.72 8.74 0.77
C THR A 99 11.93 7.84 0.54
N ILE A 100 11.71 6.51 0.55
CA ILE A 100 12.78 5.55 0.27
C ILE A 100 13.27 5.70 -1.17
N LYS A 101 12.38 5.88 -2.16
CA LYS A 101 12.80 6.10 -3.55
C LYS A 101 13.76 7.28 -3.66
N ARG A 102 13.48 8.41 -2.99
CA ARG A 102 14.38 9.57 -2.97
C ARG A 102 15.73 9.26 -2.33
N GLN A 103 15.75 8.46 -1.26
CA GLN A 103 16.99 8.02 -0.60
C GLN A 103 17.84 7.12 -1.51
N LEU A 104 17.21 6.31 -2.37
CA LEU A 104 17.87 5.41 -3.31
C LEU A 104 18.46 6.11 -4.55
N GLN A 105 18.06 7.36 -4.80
CA GLN A 105 18.51 8.18 -5.95
C GLN A 105 19.63 9.16 -5.57
N ARG A 106 20.01 9.20 -4.29
CA ARG A 106 21.13 9.97 -3.76
C ARG A 106 22.36 9.07 -3.67
#